data_AF-A0A5B1LTI9-F1
#
_entry.id   AF-A0A5B1LTI9-F1
#
_cell.length_a   1.000
_cell.length_b   1.000
_cell.length_c   1.000
_cell.angle_alpha   90.00
_cell.angle_beta   90.00
_cell.angle_gamma   90.00
#
_symmetry.space_group_name_H-M   'P 1'
#
loop_
_entity.id
_entity.type
_entity.pdbx_description
1 polymer ?
#
loop_
_entity_poly.entity_id
_entity_poly.type
_entity_poly.pdbx_seq_one_letter_code
_entity_poly.pdbx_strand_id
1 'polypeptide(L)'
;MALHDSLRELVSVRGAGVVDEAEELRGALDDFLAEDEATLGELNLLVDAVRLGALRRALDVMNHGAAPEAAVREAGAALARDRGTDDPTRSCWAIAALCFAVGKVDESLVRTFRSDAGTMPAPAPPTGPHGRPPAPVPDVAPGPAAPVSTTGGIPATPTLEDPPVPVESQPAQPPPPPSPTVESQPAPPPSPTVAVQPAGTDYGRGPVPPVIPEQRPSRAGMFLLVVLVALILGGLVAAGVILLRSGEEPGQGDDTATSDSPVGDGTGGPDPRVVPESVMLVPYVEGDVSRVFAVDAFTGEAEPVTPDGVDARLPTISPDRSVMTYQVGQSPSVVMVVDLATRNGRPLFAEDGPCARAGRPAWSPDGARLAVLCDPGGDGESDGIWLANADGSGVEGPVVDNADVTGSPTWISDTEFVYGVDDDATDSTFWRTDIEGGSGEQLPIDIPGHLSHIDWSQAAGRLLLLVSPSDAEEGAIYTVNADGSDPVLVDEGPFAHPVWAPAGDAIGVTLKDASGTEVLGLVSLDDPANPVVVPNPPPGEVGIPVWGTR
;
A
#
# COMPACT_ATOMS: atom_id res chain seq x y z
N MET A 1 4.72 -1.08 30.74
CA MET A 1 4.64 0.19 31.50
C MET A 1 3.54 1.03 30.84
N ALA A 2 2.95 2.04 31.48
CA ALA A 2 2.02 2.87 30.70
C ALA A 2 2.85 3.80 29.80
N LEU A 3 2.46 3.97 28.53
CA LEU A 3 3.26 4.72 27.54
C LEU A 3 3.71 6.11 28.02
N HIS A 4 2.88 6.84 28.77
CA HIS A 4 3.26 8.15 29.32
C HIS A 4 4.34 8.09 30.41
N ASP A 5 4.46 6.96 31.12
CA ASP A 5 5.56 6.74 32.07
C ASP A 5 6.87 6.47 31.31
N SER A 6 6.81 5.70 30.22
CA SER A 6 7.97 5.41 29.36
C SER A 6 8.47 6.68 28.65
N LEU A 7 7.56 7.56 28.21
CA LEU A 7 7.91 8.89 27.70
C LEU A 7 8.62 9.76 28.74
N ARG A 8 8.18 9.72 29.99
CA ARG A 8 8.82 10.46 31.08
C ARG A 8 10.21 9.91 31.40
N GLU A 9 10.38 8.60 31.35
CA GLU A 9 11.69 7.97 31.51
C GLU A 9 12.63 8.35 30.36
N LEU A 10 12.14 8.30 29.11
CA LEU A 10 12.87 8.75 27.93
C LEU A 10 13.37 10.18 28.09
N VAL A 11 12.49 11.12 28.45
CA VAL A 11 12.84 12.53 28.70
C VAL A 11 13.82 12.67 29.87
N SER A 12 13.72 11.83 30.90
CA SER A 12 14.67 11.82 32.01
C SER A 12 16.06 11.34 31.59
N VAL A 13 16.16 10.43 30.62
CA VAL A 13 17.42 9.83 30.15
C VAL A 13 18.08 10.70 29.08
N ARG A 14 17.31 11.20 28.10
CA ARG A 14 17.81 11.97 26.94
C ARG A 14 17.77 13.49 27.17
N GLY A 15 17.02 13.95 28.17
CA GLY A 15 16.79 15.37 28.47
C GLY A 15 15.53 15.91 27.79
N ALA A 16 15.04 17.06 28.27
CA ALA A 16 13.81 17.68 27.75
C ALA A 16 13.91 18.15 26.28
N GLY A 17 15.13 18.30 25.74
CA GLY A 17 15.33 18.67 24.34
C GLY A 17 14.87 17.62 23.34
N VAL A 18 14.73 16.35 23.77
CA VAL A 18 14.28 15.25 22.89
C VAL A 18 12.86 15.45 22.32
N VAL A 19 12.06 16.33 22.92
CA VAL A 19 10.71 16.68 22.43
C VAL A 19 10.66 18.05 21.73
N ASP A 20 11.81 18.69 21.47
CA ASP A 20 11.87 19.97 20.77
C ASP A 20 11.80 19.79 19.24
N GLU A 21 12.35 18.69 18.72
CA GLU A 21 12.36 18.33 17.30
C GLU A 21 11.72 16.96 17.06
N ALA A 22 10.90 16.86 16.00
CA ALA A 22 10.08 15.68 15.73
C ALA A 22 10.92 14.45 15.31
N GLU A 23 11.97 14.66 14.52
CA GLU A 23 12.89 13.59 14.09
C GLU A 23 13.69 13.04 15.28
N GLU A 24 14.18 13.92 16.16
CA GLU A 24 14.87 13.51 17.39
C GLU A 24 13.94 12.72 18.30
N LEU A 25 12.69 13.16 18.46
CA LEU A 25 11.68 12.43 19.21
C LEU A 25 11.39 11.06 18.58
N ARG A 26 11.19 10.98 17.26
CA ARG A 26 10.88 9.73 16.55
C ARG A 26 11.98 8.70 16.74
N GLY A 27 13.23 9.07 16.44
CA GLY A 27 14.37 8.16 16.61
C GLY A 27 14.59 7.75 18.06
N ALA A 28 14.37 8.67 19.01
CA ALA A 28 14.48 8.34 20.42
C ALA A 28 13.35 7.42 20.93
N LEU A 29 12.15 7.47 20.33
CA LEU A 29 11.07 6.54 20.65
C LEU A 29 11.35 5.14 20.09
N ASP A 30 11.87 5.03 18.87
CA ASP A 30 12.24 3.75 18.25
C ASP A 30 13.38 3.05 19.00
N ASP A 31 14.36 3.81 19.49
CA ASP A 31 15.48 3.27 20.26
C ASP A 31 15.08 2.82 21.68
N PHE A 32 14.04 3.43 22.26
CA PHE A 32 13.76 3.36 23.70
C PHE A 32 12.56 2.50 24.06
N LEU A 33 11.53 2.44 23.21
CA LEU A 33 10.32 1.66 23.45
C LEU A 33 10.49 0.21 22.99
N ALA A 34 9.83 -0.73 23.67
CA ALA A 34 9.73 -2.10 23.17
C ALA A 34 8.76 -2.19 21.97
N GLU A 35 8.92 -3.22 21.13
CA GLU A 35 8.16 -3.44 19.87
C GLU A 35 6.62 -3.44 20.01
N ASP A 36 6.08 -3.57 21.22
CA ASP A 36 4.63 -3.60 21.52
C ASP A 36 4.16 -2.54 22.53
N GLU A 37 5.02 -1.59 22.90
CA GLU A 37 4.74 -0.63 23.97
C GLU A 37 3.87 0.56 23.52
N ALA A 38 3.87 0.85 22.22
CA ALA A 38 3.04 1.86 21.58
C ALA A 38 2.60 1.39 20.19
N THR A 39 1.37 1.69 19.82
CA THR A 39 0.91 1.49 18.43
C THR A 39 1.56 2.50 17.49
N LEU A 40 1.68 2.14 16.20
CA LEU A 40 2.19 3.07 15.17
C LEU A 40 1.38 4.38 15.14
N GLY A 41 0.07 4.31 15.32
CA GLY A 41 -0.81 5.48 15.41
C GLY A 41 -0.53 6.37 16.63
N GLU A 42 -0.21 5.79 17.80
CA GLU A 42 0.18 6.54 18.99
C GLU A 42 1.55 7.22 18.81
N LEU A 43 2.52 6.51 18.20
CA LEU A 43 3.84 7.07 17.89
C LEU A 43 3.73 8.25 16.92
N ASN A 44 3.00 8.08 15.81
CA ASN A 44 2.77 9.14 14.84
C ASN A 44 2.07 10.34 15.48
N LEU A 45 1.10 10.11 16.38
CA LEU A 45 0.41 11.18 17.09
C LEU A 45 1.29 11.97 18.07
N LEU A 46 2.20 11.29 18.77
CA LEU A 46 3.18 11.96 19.64
C LEU A 46 4.19 12.77 18.83
N VAL A 47 4.67 12.23 17.70
CA VAL A 47 5.61 12.90 16.82
C VAL A 47 4.96 14.11 16.13
N ASP A 48 3.73 13.98 15.64
CA ASP A 48 3.01 15.09 15.00
C ASP A 48 2.66 16.22 15.98
N ALA A 49 2.40 15.89 17.24
CA ALA A 49 2.20 16.90 18.28
C ALA A 49 3.45 17.80 18.46
N VAL A 50 4.65 17.28 18.21
CA VAL A 50 5.90 18.05 18.16
C VAL A 50 6.10 18.71 16.79
N ARG A 51 5.98 17.95 15.70
CA ARG A 51 6.18 18.41 14.31
C ARG A 51 5.32 19.62 13.97
N LEU A 52 4.03 19.57 14.31
CA LEU A 52 3.06 20.64 14.05
C LEU A 52 3.09 21.75 15.13
N GLY A 53 4.02 21.66 16.09
CA GLY A 53 4.24 22.65 17.13
C GLY A 53 3.12 22.72 18.18
N ALA A 54 2.23 21.73 18.26
CA ALA A 54 1.12 21.71 19.21
C ALA A 54 1.62 21.61 20.67
N LEU A 55 2.64 20.78 20.93
CA LEU A 55 3.29 20.70 22.24
C LEU A 55 3.87 22.06 22.64
N ARG A 56 4.61 22.70 21.73
CA ARG A 56 5.22 24.02 21.97
C ARG A 56 4.16 25.08 22.31
N ARG A 57 3.06 25.13 21.56
CA ARG A 57 1.94 26.05 21.84
C ARG A 57 1.34 25.79 23.22
N ALA A 58 1.10 24.53 23.58
CA ALA A 58 0.57 24.16 24.90
C ALA A 58 1.51 24.60 26.03
N LEU A 59 2.82 24.35 25.88
CA LEU A 59 3.85 24.74 26.83
C LEU A 59 3.97 26.25 26.98
N ASP A 60 3.96 26.99 25.86
CA ASP A 60 4.03 28.45 25.86
C ASP A 60 2.84 29.05 26.60
N VAL A 61 1.62 28.61 26.30
CA VAL A 61 0.40 29.12 26.95
C VAL A 61 0.39 28.79 28.46
N MET A 62 0.83 27.59 28.86
CA MET A 62 0.99 27.23 30.28
C MET A 62 2.08 28.08 30.98
N ASN A 63 3.21 28.35 30.32
CA ASN A 63 4.28 29.19 30.86
C ASN A 63 3.81 30.64 31.09
N HIS A 64 2.77 31.10 30.38
CA HIS A 64 2.11 32.39 30.59
C HIS A 64 0.98 32.35 31.63
N GLY A 65 0.81 31.23 32.34
CA GLY A 65 -0.11 31.10 33.49
C GLY A 65 -1.50 30.56 33.15
N ALA A 66 -1.71 30.03 31.95
CA ALA A 66 -2.96 29.33 31.63
C ALA A 66 -3.12 28.02 32.41
N ALA A 67 -4.36 27.63 32.68
CA ALA A 67 -4.66 26.35 33.32
C ALA A 67 -4.23 25.19 32.40
N PRO A 68 -3.48 24.17 32.91
CA PRO A 68 -2.94 23.10 32.08
C PRO A 68 -3.97 22.35 31.24
N GLU A 69 -5.11 22.01 31.82
CA GLU A 69 -6.19 21.31 31.12
C GLU A 69 -6.77 22.13 29.96
N ALA A 70 -6.91 23.46 30.13
CA ALA A 70 -7.41 24.34 29.07
C ALA A 70 -6.38 24.47 27.94
N ALA A 71 -5.09 24.62 28.28
CA ALA A 71 -4.01 24.71 27.30
C ALA A 71 -3.90 23.42 26.47
N VAL A 72 -4.01 22.25 27.11
CA VAL A 72 -4.01 20.94 26.42
C VAL A 72 -5.23 20.81 25.51
N ARG A 73 -6.43 21.19 25.95
CA ARG A 73 -7.64 21.10 25.09
C ARG A 73 -7.58 22.01 23.88
N GLU A 74 -7.10 23.24 24.06
CA GLU A 74 -6.97 24.20 22.96
C GLU A 74 -5.93 23.72 21.94
N ALA A 75 -4.76 23.29 22.42
CA ALA A 75 -3.71 22.77 21.55
C ALA A 75 -4.11 21.44 20.90
N GLY A 76 -4.85 20.57 21.59
CA GLY A 76 -5.35 19.30 21.07
C GLY A 76 -6.41 19.47 20.00
N ALA A 77 -7.34 20.41 20.19
CA ALA A 77 -8.32 20.76 19.15
C ALA A 77 -7.67 21.44 17.93
N ALA A 78 -6.58 22.18 18.13
CA ALA A 78 -5.78 22.70 17.02
C ALA A 78 -5.04 21.58 16.30
N LEU A 79 -4.37 20.68 17.02
CA LEU A 79 -3.67 19.53 16.46
C LEU A 79 -4.61 18.62 15.65
N ALA A 80 -5.81 18.36 16.15
CA ALA A 80 -6.80 17.57 15.44
C ALA A 80 -7.20 18.21 14.10
N ARG A 81 -7.42 19.54 14.08
CA ARG A 81 -7.68 20.28 12.84
C ARG A 81 -6.48 20.30 11.89
N ASP A 82 -5.28 20.53 12.42
CA ASP A 82 -4.04 20.54 11.63
C ASP A 82 -3.78 19.16 11.00
N ARG A 83 -4.22 18.08 11.66
CA ARG A 83 -4.18 16.69 11.17
C ARG A 83 -5.42 16.26 10.36
N GLY A 84 -6.39 17.14 10.16
CA GLY A 84 -7.63 16.80 9.44
C GLY A 84 -8.50 15.72 10.11
N THR A 85 -8.39 15.51 11.43
CA THR A 85 -9.14 14.49 12.18
C THR A 85 -10.22 15.10 13.08
N ASP A 86 -11.35 14.40 13.21
CA ASP A 86 -12.44 14.75 14.13
C ASP A 86 -12.26 14.16 15.56
N ASP A 87 -11.07 13.65 15.89
CA ASP A 87 -10.73 13.12 17.23
C ASP A 87 -9.82 14.08 18.04
N PRO A 88 -10.39 15.16 18.62
CA PRO A 88 -9.64 16.05 19.49
C PRO A 88 -9.24 15.36 20.79
N THR A 89 -9.89 14.28 21.20
CA THR A 89 -9.63 13.60 22.48
C THR A 89 -8.29 12.87 22.43
N ARG A 90 -8.01 12.12 21.35
CA ARG A 90 -6.68 11.51 21.14
C ARG A 90 -5.59 12.57 21.03
N SER A 91 -5.85 13.65 20.30
CA SER A 91 -4.90 14.76 20.17
C SER A 91 -4.60 15.43 21.52
N CYS A 92 -5.61 15.58 22.38
CA CYS A 92 -5.42 16.05 23.75
C CYS A 92 -4.60 15.06 24.59
N TRP A 93 -4.82 13.76 24.43
CA TRP A 93 -4.05 12.73 25.14
C TRP A 93 -2.56 12.81 24.79
N ALA A 94 -2.20 12.89 23.51
CA ALA A 94 -0.80 12.95 23.09
C ALA A 94 -0.08 14.18 23.66
N ILE A 95 -0.73 15.35 23.59
CA ILE A 95 -0.19 16.59 24.17
C ILE A 95 -0.07 16.47 25.70
N ALA A 96 -1.07 15.90 26.37
CA ALA A 96 -1.01 15.67 27.82
C ALA A 96 0.15 14.72 28.19
N ALA A 97 0.35 13.64 27.43
CA ALA A 97 1.42 12.66 27.66
C ALA A 97 2.81 13.28 27.51
N LEU A 98 3.03 14.08 26.47
CA LEU A 98 4.28 14.82 26.27
C LEU A 98 4.49 15.89 27.34
N CYS A 99 3.44 16.64 27.71
CA CYS A 99 3.50 17.61 28.79
C CYS A 99 3.81 16.95 30.16
N PHE A 100 3.33 15.72 30.38
CA PHE A 100 3.64 14.94 31.58
C PHE A 100 5.11 14.49 31.56
N ALA A 101 5.60 14.05 30.40
CA ALA A 101 7.00 13.66 30.22
C ALA A 101 7.99 14.79 30.56
N VAL A 102 7.67 16.03 30.17
CA VAL A 102 8.48 17.22 30.53
C VAL A 102 8.14 17.83 31.90
N GLY A 103 7.26 17.19 32.68
CA GLY A 103 6.93 17.59 34.06
C GLY A 103 6.07 18.86 34.18
N LYS A 104 5.26 19.16 33.17
CA LYS A 104 4.39 20.36 33.11
C LYS A 104 2.96 20.09 33.53
N VAL A 105 2.51 18.85 33.46
CA VAL A 105 1.18 18.40 33.92
C VAL A 105 1.27 17.15 34.76
N ASP A 106 0.24 16.91 35.57
CA ASP A 106 0.12 15.70 36.39
C ASP A 106 -0.43 14.50 35.59
N GLU A 107 -0.11 13.29 36.03
CA GLU A 107 -0.54 12.04 35.40
C GLU A 107 -2.07 11.91 35.31
N SER A 108 -2.80 12.52 36.27
CA SER A 108 -4.26 12.53 36.29
C SER A 108 -4.84 13.13 35.01
N LEU A 109 -4.20 14.16 34.45
CA LEU A 109 -4.66 14.82 33.22
C LEU A 109 -4.46 13.93 31.99
N VAL A 110 -3.35 13.19 31.93
CA VAL A 110 -3.11 12.19 30.87
C VAL A 110 -4.18 11.11 30.91
N ARG A 111 -4.52 10.63 32.12
CA ARG A 111 -5.55 9.61 32.33
C ARG A 111 -6.94 10.12 31.96
N THR A 112 -7.26 11.39 32.19
CA THR A 112 -8.55 12.00 31.76
C THR A 112 -8.74 11.82 30.25
N PHE A 113 -7.76 12.23 29.44
CA PHE A 113 -7.88 12.12 27.99
C PHE A 113 -7.70 10.68 27.46
N ARG A 114 -6.98 9.81 28.19
CA ARG A 114 -6.90 8.37 27.86
C ARG A 114 -8.20 7.62 28.15
N SER A 115 -8.95 8.03 29.17
CA SER A 115 -10.24 7.42 29.55
C SER A 115 -11.37 7.86 28.63
N ASP A 116 -11.34 9.12 28.17
CA ASP A 116 -12.27 9.62 27.15
C ASP A 116 -11.96 9.07 25.75
N ALA A 117 -10.73 8.58 25.52
CA ALA A 117 -10.31 7.92 24.28
C ALA A 117 -10.69 6.41 24.24
N GLY A 118 -11.32 5.85 25.28
CA GLY A 118 -11.74 4.46 25.27
C GLY A 118 -12.72 4.06 26.39
N THR A 119 -13.96 3.76 25.96
CA THR A 119 -14.99 2.81 26.46
C THR A 119 -16.35 3.50 26.71
N MET A 120 -17.38 3.23 25.88
CA MET A 120 -18.79 2.93 26.26
C MET A 120 -19.69 2.68 25.02
N PRO A 121 -20.80 1.91 25.16
CA PRO A 121 -21.53 1.20 24.11
C PRO A 121 -22.44 2.08 23.26
N ALA A 122 -22.96 1.50 22.18
CA ALA A 122 -23.87 2.10 21.21
C ALA A 122 -24.88 3.09 21.85
N PRO A 123 -25.04 4.31 21.30
CA PRO A 123 -26.07 5.22 21.78
C PRO A 123 -27.43 4.58 21.50
N ALA A 124 -28.26 4.44 22.54
CA ALA A 124 -29.66 4.08 22.35
C ALA A 124 -30.32 5.12 21.42
N PRO A 125 -31.19 4.70 20.49
CA PRO A 125 -31.80 5.61 19.53
C PRO A 125 -32.65 6.66 20.26
N PRO A 126 -32.75 7.89 19.74
CA PRO A 126 -33.55 8.94 20.36
C PRO A 126 -35.02 8.52 20.40
N THR A 127 -35.56 8.39 21.61
CA THR A 127 -37.00 8.28 21.81
C THR A 127 -37.62 9.66 21.61
N GLY A 128 -38.11 9.90 20.40
CA GLY A 128 -38.98 11.04 20.09
C GLY A 128 -40.38 10.83 20.70
N PRO A 129 -41.08 11.92 21.09
CA PRO A 129 -42.34 11.82 21.80
C PRO A 129 -43.51 11.56 20.85
N HIS A 130 -44.48 10.76 21.33
CA HIS A 130 -45.82 10.48 20.79
C HIS A 130 -45.97 9.29 19.80
N GLY A 131 -46.18 8.11 20.37
CA GLY A 131 -47.48 7.41 20.33
C GLY A 131 -48.08 6.98 18.99
N ARG A 132 -47.98 5.66 18.74
CA ARG A 132 -48.86 4.73 17.99
C ARG A 132 -48.36 4.29 16.60
N PRO A 133 -48.28 2.96 16.35
CA PRO A 133 -47.85 2.44 15.04
C PRO A 133 -48.99 2.47 14.02
N PRO A 134 -48.72 2.74 12.72
CA PRO A 134 -49.70 2.51 11.66
C PRO A 134 -49.77 1.01 11.30
N ALA A 135 -50.97 0.56 10.95
CA ALA A 135 -51.30 -0.81 10.58
C ALA A 135 -50.77 -1.19 9.18
N PRO A 136 -50.58 -2.48 8.87
CA PRO A 136 -49.98 -2.93 7.61
C PRO A 136 -50.95 -2.74 6.44
N VAL A 137 -50.44 -2.24 5.31
CA VAL A 137 -51.13 -2.19 4.02
C VAL A 137 -50.62 -3.38 3.18
N PRO A 138 -51.50 -4.18 2.54
CA PRO A 138 -51.11 -5.42 1.87
C PRO A 138 -50.60 -5.19 0.44
N ASP A 139 -49.80 -6.16 -0.02
CA ASP A 139 -49.17 -6.29 -1.34
C ASP A 139 -50.07 -5.95 -2.53
N VAL A 140 -49.51 -5.21 -3.49
CA VAL A 140 -50.07 -5.05 -4.84
C VAL A 140 -49.06 -5.60 -5.85
N ALA A 141 -49.48 -6.67 -6.54
CA ALA A 141 -48.78 -7.33 -7.63
C ALA A 141 -48.63 -6.42 -8.88
N PRO A 142 -47.61 -6.66 -9.74
CA PRO A 142 -47.42 -5.87 -10.96
C PRO A 142 -48.41 -6.31 -12.06
N GLY A 143 -49.14 -5.35 -12.61
CA GLY A 143 -49.98 -5.50 -13.80
C GLY A 143 -49.26 -5.06 -15.09
N PRO A 144 -49.70 -5.53 -16.27
CA PRO A 144 -48.85 -5.62 -17.46
C PRO A 144 -48.80 -4.35 -18.32
N ALA A 145 -47.74 -4.25 -19.10
CA ALA A 145 -47.47 -3.22 -20.09
C ALA A 145 -48.43 -3.22 -21.31
N ALA A 146 -48.72 -2.04 -21.85
CA ALA A 146 -48.94 -1.70 -23.27
C ALA A 146 -49.40 -0.22 -23.42
N PRO A 147 -49.41 0.40 -24.61
CA PRO A 147 -48.39 0.44 -25.66
C PRO A 147 -48.07 1.91 -26.10
N VAL A 148 -47.05 2.02 -26.95
CA VAL A 148 -46.62 3.25 -27.65
C VAL A 148 -47.73 3.81 -28.55
N SER A 149 -47.86 5.15 -28.59
CA SER A 149 -48.42 5.85 -29.74
C SER A 149 -47.78 7.23 -29.92
N THR A 150 -47.19 7.38 -31.10
CA THR A 150 -46.74 8.58 -31.79
C THR A 150 -47.85 9.62 -31.96
N THR A 151 -47.49 10.91 -32.01
CA THR A 151 -47.84 11.91 -33.06
C THR A 151 -47.48 13.33 -32.61
N GLY A 152 -46.85 14.10 -33.50
CA GLY A 152 -47.17 15.54 -33.63
C GLY A 152 -46.02 16.51 -33.33
N GLY A 153 -45.48 17.12 -34.39
CA GLY A 153 -44.34 18.03 -34.35
C GLY A 153 -44.63 19.51 -34.02
N ILE A 154 -43.51 20.18 -33.66
CA ILE A 154 -43.04 21.54 -34.06
C ILE A 154 -43.88 22.73 -33.54
N PRO A 155 -43.27 23.73 -32.85
CA PRO A 155 -42.36 24.65 -33.54
C PRO A 155 -41.05 25.09 -32.85
N ALA A 156 -40.10 25.40 -33.74
CA ALA A 156 -38.82 26.04 -33.48
C ALA A 156 -39.00 27.38 -32.76
N THR A 157 -38.19 27.59 -31.73
CA THR A 157 -37.98 28.88 -31.06
C THR A 157 -36.82 29.65 -31.70
N PRO A 158 -36.88 30.99 -31.70
CA PRO A 158 -36.03 31.83 -32.53
C PRO A 158 -34.65 32.06 -31.93
N THR A 159 -33.66 32.17 -32.82
CA THR A 159 -32.31 32.65 -32.59
C THR A 159 -32.34 34.06 -32.00
N LEU A 160 -31.79 34.24 -30.80
CA LEU A 160 -31.45 35.55 -30.23
C LEU A 160 -30.01 35.87 -30.64
N GLU A 161 -29.85 36.86 -31.49
CA GLU A 161 -28.57 37.52 -31.76
C GLU A 161 -28.18 38.37 -30.53
N ASP A 162 -27.00 38.11 -29.97
CA ASP A 162 -26.40 38.97 -28.94
C ASP A 162 -25.92 40.31 -29.54
N PRO A 163 -26.09 41.44 -28.85
CA PRO A 163 -25.54 42.73 -29.26
C PRO A 163 -24.01 42.79 -29.03
N PRO A 164 -23.28 43.65 -29.77
CA PRO A 164 -21.82 43.69 -29.68
C PRO A 164 -21.35 44.30 -28.36
N VAL A 165 -20.47 43.57 -27.67
CA VAL A 165 -19.72 44.04 -26.49
C VAL A 165 -18.69 45.09 -26.94
N PRO A 166 -18.50 46.22 -26.22
CA PRO A 166 -17.45 47.18 -26.54
C PRO A 166 -16.07 46.59 -26.21
N VAL A 167 -15.12 46.74 -27.13
CA VAL A 167 -13.71 46.42 -26.94
C VAL A 167 -13.12 47.36 -25.89
N GLU A 168 -12.88 46.87 -24.69
CA GLU A 168 -12.08 47.55 -23.68
C GLU A 168 -10.59 47.31 -23.97
N SER A 169 -9.84 48.40 -24.08
CA SER A 169 -8.43 48.40 -24.46
C SER A 169 -7.58 47.92 -23.29
N GLN A 170 -6.86 46.81 -23.45
CA GLN A 170 -5.84 46.38 -22.48
C GLN A 170 -4.76 47.47 -22.31
N PRO A 171 -4.34 47.80 -21.07
CA PRO A 171 -3.11 48.56 -20.88
C PRO A 171 -1.91 47.67 -21.26
N ALA A 172 -1.00 48.22 -22.06
CA ALA A 172 0.25 47.55 -22.43
C ALA A 172 1.04 47.13 -21.18
N GLN A 173 1.46 45.86 -21.14
CA GLN A 173 2.41 45.36 -20.14
C GLN A 173 3.73 46.17 -20.22
N PRO A 174 4.31 46.59 -19.08
CA PRO A 174 5.66 47.13 -19.08
C PRO A 174 6.67 46.03 -19.46
N PRO A 175 7.77 46.36 -20.16
CA PRO A 175 8.76 45.38 -20.55
C PRO A 175 9.44 44.74 -19.32
N PRO A 176 9.87 43.46 -19.42
CA PRO A 176 10.55 42.79 -18.33
C PRO A 176 11.86 43.53 -17.97
N PRO A 177 12.28 43.53 -16.69
CA PRO A 177 13.56 44.10 -16.30
C PRO A 177 14.71 43.35 -16.98
N PRO A 178 15.83 44.04 -17.30
CA PRO A 178 16.99 43.39 -17.91
C PRO A 178 17.56 42.32 -16.98
N SER A 179 17.92 41.17 -17.55
CA SER A 179 18.59 40.07 -16.86
C SER A 179 19.82 40.58 -16.10
N PRO A 180 20.08 40.10 -14.87
CA PRO A 180 21.29 40.47 -14.15
C PRO A 180 22.52 40.02 -14.93
N THR A 181 23.42 40.96 -15.14
CA THR A 181 24.76 40.75 -15.70
C THR A 181 25.47 39.66 -14.90
N VAL A 182 25.91 38.58 -15.55
CA VAL A 182 26.78 37.57 -14.95
C VAL A 182 28.12 38.23 -14.65
N GLU A 183 28.31 38.64 -13.40
CA GLU A 183 29.60 39.02 -12.86
C GLU A 183 30.40 37.73 -12.64
N SER A 184 31.56 37.62 -13.30
CA SER A 184 32.43 36.45 -13.23
C SER A 184 32.90 36.23 -11.79
N GLN A 185 32.41 35.17 -11.15
CA GLN A 185 32.95 34.72 -9.87
C GLN A 185 34.43 34.30 -10.03
N PRO A 186 35.34 34.70 -9.13
CA PRO A 186 36.70 34.16 -9.11
C PRO A 186 36.67 32.68 -8.74
N ALA A 187 37.50 31.87 -9.41
CA ALA A 187 37.65 30.44 -9.13
C ALA A 187 37.96 30.16 -7.64
N PRO A 188 37.43 29.08 -7.06
CA PRO A 188 37.75 28.69 -5.69
C PRO A 188 39.24 28.33 -5.56
N PRO A 189 39.89 28.60 -4.42
CA PRO A 189 41.28 28.23 -4.20
C PRO A 189 41.42 26.69 -4.14
N PRO A 190 42.57 26.14 -4.58
CA PRO A 190 42.80 24.70 -4.54
C PRO A 190 42.89 24.19 -3.10
N SER A 191 42.29 23.02 -2.86
CA SER A 191 42.33 22.30 -1.58
C SER A 191 43.78 22.08 -1.10
N PRO A 192 44.06 22.17 0.21
CA PRO A 192 45.40 21.92 0.72
C PRO A 192 45.75 20.42 0.63
N THR A 193 46.86 20.14 -0.03
CA THR A 193 47.52 18.84 -0.07
C THR A 193 47.90 18.38 1.33
N VAL A 194 47.28 17.29 1.81
CA VAL A 194 47.68 16.64 3.07
C VAL A 194 49.00 15.91 2.83
N ALA A 195 50.08 16.47 3.40
CA ALA A 195 51.38 15.84 3.48
C ALA A 195 51.37 14.76 4.57
N VAL A 196 51.66 13.52 4.18
CA VAL A 196 51.98 12.41 5.08
C VAL A 196 53.31 12.71 5.77
N GLN A 197 53.33 12.73 7.10
CA GLN A 197 54.56 12.58 7.90
C GLN A 197 54.35 11.64 9.11
N PRO A 198 55.41 10.96 9.59
CA PRO A 198 55.29 9.71 10.33
C PRO A 198 55.45 9.82 11.86
N ALA A 199 54.83 8.84 12.53
CA ALA A 199 55.16 8.14 13.78
C ALA A 199 55.88 8.83 14.96
N GLY A 200 55.24 8.71 16.15
CA GLY A 200 55.80 8.83 17.50
C GLY A 200 55.00 9.83 18.34
N THR A 201 54.55 9.61 19.58
CA THR A 201 54.78 8.58 20.60
C THR A 201 53.67 8.73 21.66
N ASP A 202 53.19 7.60 22.17
CA ASP A 202 52.86 7.32 23.59
C ASP A 202 51.87 8.23 24.35
N TYR A 203 50.64 7.73 24.55
CA TYR A 203 49.83 8.00 25.75
C TYR A 203 48.95 6.78 26.09
N GLY A 204 49.24 6.17 27.24
CA GLY A 204 48.24 5.75 28.24
C GLY A 204 47.35 4.52 27.94
N ARG A 205 47.86 3.32 28.23
CA ARG A 205 47.06 2.09 28.43
C ARG A 205 46.13 2.21 29.65
N GLY A 206 44.82 2.10 29.42
CA GLY A 206 43.85 1.55 30.39
C GLY A 206 43.63 0.04 30.14
N PRO A 207 43.15 -0.73 31.13
CA PRO A 207 43.17 -2.19 31.07
C PRO A 207 42.12 -2.75 30.10
N VAL A 208 42.58 -3.66 29.23
CA VAL A 208 41.76 -4.45 28.30
C VAL A 208 40.94 -5.49 29.10
N PRO A 209 39.62 -5.63 28.90
CA PRO A 209 38.85 -6.70 29.51
C PRO A 209 39.27 -8.09 28.95
N PRO A 210 39.12 -9.18 29.71
CA PRO A 210 39.66 -10.48 29.33
C PRO A 210 38.94 -11.07 28.12
N VAL A 211 39.73 -11.52 27.15
CA VAL A 211 39.28 -12.35 26.01
C VAL A 211 38.74 -13.67 26.54
N ILE A 212 37.45 -13.91 26.34
CA ILE A 212 36.83 -15.23 26.52
C ILE A 212 37.24 -16.07 25.30
N PRO A 213 37.98 -17.18 25.44
CA PRO A 213 38.30 -18.02 24.30
C PRO A 213 37.03 -18.74 23.83
N GLU A 214 36.63 -18.50 22.58
CA GLU A 214 35.59 -19.28 21.91
C GLU A 214 35.96 -20.77 21.93
N GLN A 215 35.12 -21.57 22.59
CA GLN A 215 35.20 -23.02 22.50
C GLN A 215 34.66 -23.46 21.14
N ARG A 216 35.56 -23.89 20.25
CA ARG A 216 35.17 -24.65 19.05
C ARG A 216 34.41 -25.91 19.47
N PRO A 217 33.20 -26.17 18.94
CA PRO A 217 32.50 -27.42 19.22
C PRO A 217 33.28 -28.60 18.62
N SER A 218 33.46 -29.64 19.43
CA SER A 218 34.23 -30.83 19.05
C SER A 218 33.53 -31.60 17.92
N ARG A 219 34.29 -31.97 16.89
CA ARG A 219 33.85 -32.74 15.70
C ARG A 219 33.34 -34.17 16.00
N ALA A 220 33.24 -34.56 17.27
CA ALA A 220 32.78 -35.89 17.68
C ALA A 220 31.24 -36.01 17.68
N GLY A 221 30.49 -34.91 17.94
CA GLY A 221 29.02 -34.94 17.97
C GLY A 221 28.35 -35.05 16.60
N MET A 222 28.98 -34.50 15.57
CA MET A 222 28.44 -34.47 14.20
C MET A 222 28.49 -35.85 13.52
N PHE A 223 29.49 -36.69 13.83
CA PHE A 223 29.56 -38.06 13.32
C PHE A 223 28.50 -38.98 13.93
N LEU A 224 28.13 -38.76 15.19
CA LEU A 224 27.12 -39.58 15.87
C LEU A 224 25.71 -39.28 15.34
N LEU A 225 25.43 -38.01 14.98
CA LEU A 225 24.16 -37.60 14.37
C LEU A 225 24.00 -38.16 12.94
N VAL A 226 25.06 -38.14 12.13
CA VAL A 226 25.03 -38.67 10.74
C VAL A 226 24.83 -40.19 10.72
N VAL A 227 25.45 -40.93 11.64
CA VAL A 227 25.24 -42.39 11.76
C VAL A 227 23.80 -42.70 12.22
N LEU A 228 23.22 -41.88 13.10
CA LEU A 228 21.87 -42.09 13.62
C LEU A 228 20.80 -41.78 12.55
N VAL A 229 21.00 -40.74 11.74
CA VAL A 229 20.15 -40.41 10.58
C VAL A 229 20.25 -41.49 9.48
N ALA A 230 21.45 -42.01 9.23
CA ALA A 230 21.64 -43.10 8.26
C ALA A 230 20.99 -44.43 8.70
N LEU A 231 20.96 -44.73 10.01
CA LEU A 231 20.27 -45.91 10.54
C LEU A 231 18.74 -45.77 10.49
N ILE A 232 18.20 -44.56 10.68
CA ILE A 232 16.75 -44.30 10.56
C ILE A 232 16.31 -44.39 9.10
N LEU A 233 17.08 -43.81 8.16
CA LEU A 233 16.81 -43.92 6.72
C LEU A 233 16.98 -45.36 6.20
N GLY A 234 17.99 -46.09 6.68
CA GLY A 234 18.17 -47.51 6.35
C GLY A 234 17.06 -48.43 6.88
N GLY A 235 16.49 -48.11 8.04
CA GLY A 235 15.37 -48.84 8.63
C GLY A 235 14.05 -48.67 7.87
N LEU A 236 13.79 -47.48 7.32
CA LEU A 236 12.59 -47.19 6.54
C LEU A 236 12.61 -47.82 5.14
N VAL A 237 13.79 -47.95 4.52
CA VAL A 237 13.94 -48.63 3.22
C VAL A 237 13.80 -50.16 3.37
N ALA A 238 14.21 -50.75 4.49
CA ALA A 238 14.02 -52.17 4.76
C ALA A 238 12.54 -52.55 5.04
N ALA A 239 11.75 -51.63 5.59
CA ALA A 239 10.32 -51.83 5.83
C ALA A 239 9.47 -51.68 4.56
N GLY A 240 9.86 -50.80 3.63
CA GLY A 240 9.17 -50.59 2.35
C GLY A 240 9.33 -51.73 1.33
N VAL A 241 10.45 -52.47 1.38
CA VAL A 241 10.73 -53.56 0.44
C VAL A 241 10.01 -54.88 0.80
N ILE A 242 9.48 -55.02 2.01
CA ILE A 242 8.73 -56.22 2.46
C ILE A 242 7.23 -56.14 2.11
N LEU A 243 6.69 -54.96 1.77
CA LEU A 243 5.25 -54.76 1.49
C LEU A 243 4.87 -54.70 0.00
N LEU A 244 5.82 -54.85 -0.94
CA LEU A 244 5.54 -54.79 -2.38
C LEU A 244 5.97 -56.04 -3.17
N ARG A 245 5.98 -57.22 -2.54
CA ARG A 245 6.10 -58.51 -3.24
C ARG A 245 4.80 -59.31 -3.19
N SER A 246 3.88 -59.01 -4.10
CA SER A 246 2.95 -59.99 -4.66
C SER A 246 2.28 -59.42 -5.91
N GLY A 247 2.61 -59.98 -7.09
CA GLY A 247 1.89 -59.73 -8.34
C GLY A 247 2.79 -59.66 -9.59
N GLU A 248 3.19 -60.83 -10.11
CA GLU A 248 3.62 -61.15 -11.49
C GLU A 248 2.83 -60.39 -12.60
N GLU A 249 3.24 -60.16 -13.86
CA GLU A 249 4.44 -60.33 -14.71
C GLU A 249 4.18 -59.55 -16.05
N PRO A 250 5.12 -59.43 -17.01
CA PRO A 250 5.25 -58.26 -17.90
C PRO A 250 4.76 -58.45 -19.35
N GLY A 251 4.55 -57.31 -20.04
CA GLY A 251 4.39 -57.22 -21.50
C GLY A 251 5.27 -56.11 -22.06
N GLN A 252 6.29 -56.51 -22.80
CA GLN A 252 7.31 -55.68 -23.45
C GLN A 252 6.80 -55.12 -24.78
N GLY A 253 7.15 -53.88 -25.11
CA GLY A 253 6.94 -53.27 -26.42
C GLY A 253 7.51 -51.86 -26.49
N ASP A 254 8.73 -51.75 -27.03
CA ASP A 254 9.25 -50.55 -27.67
C ASP A 254 8.28 -50.08 -28.77
N ASP A 255 8.13 -48.78 -28.96
CA ASP A 255 8.44 -48.14 -30.24
C ASP A 255 8.18 -46.63 -30.20
N THR A 256 9.20 -45.90 -30.63
CA THR A 256 9.21 -44.49 -30.99
C THR A 256 8.27 -44.20 -32.16
N ALA A 257 7.41 -43.18 -32.06
CA ALA A 257 6.82 -42.53 -33.23
C ALA A 257 6.43 -41.08 -32.95
N THR A 258 6.87 -40.23 -33.87
CA THR A 258 6.60 -38.80 -34.03
C THR A 258 5.18 -38.55 -34.56
N SER A 259 4.70 -37.32 -34.38
CA SER A 259 3.72 -36.59 -35.20
C SER A 259 2.26 -36.53 -34.75
N ASP A 260 1.75 -35.30 -34.83
CA ASP A 260 0.37 -34.82 -34.96
C ASP A 260 -0.57 -34.92 -33.77
N SER A 261 -0.76 -33.77 -33.11
CA SER A 261 -2.02 -33.46 -32.43
C SER A 261 -2.97 -32.77 -33.41
N PRO A 262 -4.24 -33.21 -33.51
CA PRO A 262 -5.20 -32.68 -34.45
C PRO A 262 -5.77 -31.33 -33.99
N VAL A 263 -6.04 -30.48 -34.97
CA VAL A 263 -6.90 -29.30 -34.83
C VAL A 263 -8.28 -29.75 -34.34
N GLY A 264 -8.55 -29.54 -33.06
CA GLY A 264 -9.86 -29.73 -32.44
C GLY A 264 -10.59 -28.39 -32.37
N ASP A 265 -11.57 -28.22 -33.24
CA ASP A 265 -12.59 -27.19 -33.16
C ASP A 265 -13.40 -27.46 -31.88
N GLY A 266 -13.15 -26.65 -30.85
CA GLY A 266 -13.70 -26.83 -29.50
C GLY A 266 -14.53 -25.62 -29.13
N THR A 267 -15.84 -25.80 -29.09
CA THR A 267 -16.77 -24.95 -28.35
C THR A 267 -16.30 -24.90 -26.88
N GLY A 268 -15.48 -23.89 -26.56
CA GLY A 268 -14.87 -23.73 -25.24
C GLY A 268 -15.93 -23.33 -24.22
N GLY A 269 -16.26 -24.26 -23.31
CA GLY A 269 -16.59 -23.83 -21.96
C GLY A 269 -15.38 -23.09 -21.36
N PRO A 270 -15.59 -22.21 -20.37
CA PRO A 270 -14.47 -21.50 -19.74
C PRO A 270 -13.41 -22.51 -19.26
N ASP A 271 -12.14 -22.24 -19.57
CA ASP A 271 -11.04 -23.05 -19.08
C ASP A 271 -11.10 -23.02 -17.55
N PRO A 272 -11.33 -24.16 -16.87
CA PRO A 272 -11.46 -24.20 -15.41
C PRO A 272 -10.19 -23.77 -14.66
N ARG A 273 -9.09 -23.48 -15.38
CA ARG A 273 -7.82 -23.01 -14.83
C ARG A 273 -7.69 -21.50 -14.72
N VAL A 274 -8.61 -20.74 -15.30
CA VAL A 274 -8.54 -19.29 -15.39
C VAL A 274 -9.54 -18.67 -14.43
N VAL A 275 -9.09 -17.71 -13.62
CA VAL A 275 -10.00 -16.94 -12.77
C VAL A 275 -10.93 -16.12 -13.67
N PRO A 276 -12.27 -16.20 -13.50
CA PRO A 276 -13.21 -15.45 -14.33
C PRO A 276 -12.94 -13.94 -14.34
N GLU A 277 -13.31 -13.27 -15.43
CA GLU A 277 -13.18 -11.80 -15.54
C GLU A 277 -14.05 -11.05 -14.53
N SER A 278 -15.09 -11.69 -13.98
CA SER A 278 -15.92 -11.11 -12.91
C SER A 278 -15.30 -11.20 -11.52
N VAL A 279 -14.20 -11.93 -11.34
CA VAL A 279 -13.63 -12.23 -10.02
C VAL A 279 -12.43 -11.35 -9.71
N MET A 280 -12.47 -10.71 -8.54
CA MET A 280 -11.37 -9.99 -7.92
C MET A 280 -10.57 -10.91 -7.00
N LEU A 281 -9.27 -10.68 -6.88
CA LEU A 281 -8.47 -11.24 -5.79
C LEU A 281 -8.32 -10.16 -4.71
N VAL A 282 -8.94 -10.38 -3.57
CA VAL A 282 -9.14 -9.36 -2.53
C VAL A 282 -8.52 -9.85 -1.22
N PRO A 283 -7.53 -9.14 -0.66
CA PRO A 283 -7.06 -9.39 0.69
C PRO A 283 -8.12 -8.95 1.71
N TYR A 284 -8.38 -9.81 2.69
CA TYR A 284 -9.16 -9.48 3.88
C TYR A 284 -8.26 -9.65 5.10
N VAL A 285 -8.18 -8.60 5.94
CA VAL A 285 -7.27 -8.54 7.09
C VAL A 285 -8.04 -8.78 8.37
N GLU A 286 -7.66 -9.83 9.11
CA GLU A 286 -8.16 -10.12 10.44
C GLU A 286 -7.00 -10.25 11.43
N GLY A 287 -6.96 -9.40 12.46
CA GLY A 287 -5.94 -9.49 13.52
C GLY A 287 -4.51 -9.50 12.97
N ASP A 288 -4.21 -8.57 12.07
CA ASP A 288 -2.93 -8.39 11.36
C ASP A 288 -2.54 -9.51 10.38
N VAL A 289 -3.44 -10.46 10.10
CA VAL A 289 -3.22 -11.50 9.09
C VAL A 289 -4.08 -11.21 7.88
N SER A 290 -3.44 -10.90 6.76
CA SER A 290 -4.09 -10.74 5.47
C SER A 290 -4.30 -12.08 4.79
N ARG A 291 -5.53 -12.40 4.39
CA ARG A 291 -5.85 -13.59 3.59
C ARG A 291 -6.49 -13.19 2.28
N VAL A 292 -6.01 -13.73 1.15
CA VAL A 292 -6.54 -13.40 -0.17
C VAL A 292 -7.72 -14.31 -0.50
N PHE A 293 -8.82 -13.71 -0.93
CA PHE A 293 -10.04 -14.36 -1.41
C PHE A 293 -10.26 -14.06 -2.89
N ALA A 294 -10.76 -15.05 -3.63
CA ALA A 294 -11.36 -14.83 -4.94
C ALA A 294 -12.82 -14.45 -4.72
N VAL A 295 -13.19 -13.22 -5.07
CA VAL A 295 -14.52 -12.64 -4.83
C VAL A 295 -15.15 -12.26 -6.17
N ASP A 296 -16.30 -12.84 -6.50
CA ASP A 296 -17.08 -12.39 -7.65
C ASP A 296 -17.69 -11.00 -7.39
N ALA A 297 -17.34 -10.04 -8.23
CA ALA A 297 -17.66 -8.63 -8.07
C ALA A 297 -19.15 -8.31 -8.08
N PHE A 298 -20.00 -9.19 -8.61
CA PHE A 298 -21.43 -8.93 -8.79
C PHE A 298 -22.28 -9.71 -7.79
N THR A 299 -21.89 -10.96 -7.54
CA THR A 299 -22.64 -11.88 -6.67
C THR A 299 -22.11 -11.89 -5.24
N GLY A 300 -20.85 -11.48 -5.03
CA GLY A 300 -20.18 -11.57 -3.74
C GLY A 300 -19.81 -12.99 -3.32
N GLU A 301 -19.97 -13.98 -4.20
CA GLU A 301 -19.48 -15.33 -3.93
C GLU A 301 -17.97 -15.29 -3.75
N ALA A 302 -17.49 -15.77 -2.59
CA ALA A 302 -16.10 -15.66 -2.20
C ALA A 302 -15.54 -17.00 -1.73
N GLU A 303 -14.29 -17.30 -2.13
CA GLU A 303 -13.53 -18.43 -1.62
C GLU A 303 -12.07 -18.06 -1.34
N PRO A 304 -11.44 -18.64 -0.29
CA PRO A 304 -10.06 -18.33 0.02
C PRO A 304 -9.10 -18.90 -1.04
N VAL A 305 -8.16 -18.07 -1.49
CA VAL A 305 -7.06 -18.45 -2.39
C VAL A 305 -5.83 -18.88 -1.60
N THR A 306 -5.51 -18.17 -0.53
CA THR A 306 -4.32 -18.44 0.30
C THR A 306 -4.66 -19.29 1.53
N PRO A 307 -3.68 -20.06 2.04
CA PRO A 307 -3.85 -20.81 3.28
C PRO A 307 -4.20 -19.91 4.46
N ASP A 308 -4.89 -20.49 5.44
CA ASP A 308 -5.20 -19.81 6.69
C ASP A 308 -3.94 -19.54 7.52
N GLY A 309 -3.89 -18.40 8.21
CA GLY A 309 -2.75 -17.98 9.04
C GLY A 309 -1.50 -17.51 8.28
N VAL A 310 -1.54 -17.45 6.94
CA VAL A 310 -0.47 -16.84 6.14
C VAL A 310 -0.84 -15.40 5.86
N ASP A 311 -0.02 -14.45 6.33
CA ASP A 311 -0.17 -13.02 6.02
C ASP A 311 0.24 -12.74 4.56
N ALA A 312 -0.74 -12.86 3.67
CA ALA A 312 -0.62 -12.72 2.24
C ALA A 312 -1.04 -11.31 1.79
N ARG A 313 -0.05 -10.47 1.45
CA ARG A 313 -0.24 -9.05 1.16
C ARG A 313 0.00 -8.72 -0.31
N LEU A 314 -0.62 -7.64 -0.79
CA LEU A 314 -0.38 -7.03 -2.11
C LEU A 314 -0.40 -8.06 -3.25
N PRO A 315 -1.52 -8.77 -3.46
CA PRO A 315 -1.61 -9.73 -4.54
C PRO A 315 -1.58 -9.03 -5.90
N THR A 316 -0.98 -9.68 -6.89
CA THR A 316 -1.11 -9.30 -8.30
C THR A 316 -1.44 -10.53 -9.13
N ILE A 317 -2.07 -10.34 -10.29
CA ILE A 317 -2.52 -11.43 -11.15
C ILE A 317 -1.88 -11.31 -12.52
N SER A 318 -1.50 -12.46 -13.09
CA SER A 318 -1.02 -12.56 -14.47
C SER A 318 -2.11 -12.19 -15.48
N PRO A 319 -1.76 -11.71 -16.69
CA PRO A 319 -2.74 -11.28 -17.71
C PRO A 319 -3.66 -12.41 -18.19
N ASP A 320 -3.17 -13.66 -18.17
CA ASP A 320 -3.97 -14.85 -18.49
C ASP A 320 -4.84 -15.32 -17.31
N ARG A 321 -4.73 -14.66 -16.16
CA ARG A 321 -5.48 -14.89 -14.91
C ARG A 321 -5.34 -16.31 -14.36
N SER A 322 -4.22 -16.97 -14.64
CA SER A 322 -3.92 -18.33 -14.17
C SER A 322 -2.94 -18.37 -13.00
N VAL A 323 -2.13 -17.33 -12.85
CA VAL A 323 -1.12 -17.17 -11.80
C VAL A 323 -1.38 -15.92 -10.98
N MET A 324 -1.22 -16.03 -9.67
CA MET A 324 -1.17 -14.91 -8.73
C MET A 324 0.20 -14.84 -8.07
N THR A 325 0.69 -13.63 -7.84
CA THR A 325 1.81 -13.37 -6.94
C THR A 325 1.33 -12.63 -5.70
N TYR A 326 1.96 -12.84 -4.55
CA TYR A 326 1.67 -12.10 -3.32
C TYR A 326 2.91 -12.07 -2.42
N GLN A 327 2.95 -11.16 -1.45
CA GLN A 327 4.07 -11.00 -0.53
C GLN A 327 3.76 -11.64 0.83
N VAL A 328 4.77 -12.27 1.42
CA VAL A 328 4.76 -12.75 2.81
C VAL A 328 5.91 -12.17 3.60
N GLY A 329 5.70 -11.90 4.89
CA GLY A 329 6.71 -11.30 5.78
C GLY A 329 6.86 -9.79 5.55
N GLN A 330 7.24 -9.03 6.59
CA GLN A 330 7.38 -7.58 6.50
C GLN A 330 8.79 -7.14 6.12
N SER A 331 9.83 -7.71 6.74
CA SER A 331 11.24 -7.47 6.39
C SER A 331 12.14 -8.66 6.79
N PRO A 332 12.73 -9.41 5.84
CA PRO A 332 12.49 -9.30 4.41
C PRO A 332 11.13 -9.86 4.01
N SER A 333 10.50 -9.23 3.02
CA SER A 333 9.37 -9.82 2.33
C SER A 333 9.85 -10.84 1.29
N VAL A 334 9.05 -11.88 1.07
CA VAL A 334 9.26 -12.88 0.03
C VAL A 334 8.07 -12.84 -0.93
N VAL A 335 8.34 -12.73 -2.23
CA VAL A 335 7.31 -12.88 -3.26
C VAL A 335 7.03 -14.35 -3.48
N MET A 336 5.79 -14.74 -3.23
CA MET A 336 5.24 -16.06 -3.52
C MET A 336 4.52 -16.02 -4.87
N VAL A 337 4.64 -17.09 -5.66
CA VAL A 337 3.89 -17.33 -6.89
C VAL A 337 2.97 -18.53 -6.70
N VAL A 338 1.70 -18.40 -7.10
CA VAL A 338 0.62 -19.37 -6.90
C VAL A 338 -0.07 -19.67 -8.22
N ASP A 339 -0.15 -20.95 -8.56
CA ASP A 339 -1.05 -21.43 -9.60
C ASP A 339 -2.49 -21.42 -9.05
N LEU A 340 -3.37 -20.62 -9.66
CA LEU A 340 -4.71 -20.37 -9.14
C LEU A 340 -5.64 -21.58 -9.29
N ALA A 341 -5.36 -22.47 -10.23
CA ALA A 341 -6.15 -23.70 -10.44
C ALA A 341 -5.85 -24.77 -9.38
N THR A 342 -4.58 -24.90 -8.99
CA THR A 342 -4.11 -25.94 -8.06
C THR A 342 -3.92 -25.43 -6.64
N ARG A 343 -3.89 -24.10 -6.43
CA ARG A 343 -3.57 -23.42 -5.18
C ARG A 343 -2.17 -23.76 -4.64
N ASN A 344 -1.28 -24.27 -5.49
CA ASN A 344 0.09 -24.57 -5.11
C ASN A 344 0.95 -23.30 -5.20
N GLY A 345 1.65 -22.99 -4.12
CA GLY A 345 2.54 -21.83 -4.03
C GLY A 345 4.00 -22.21 -3.84
N ARG A 346 4.92 -21.38 -4.34
CA ARG A 346 6.36 -21.43 -4.07
C ARG A 346 6.95 -20.02 -4.01
N PRO A 347 8.13 -19.82 -3.40
CA PRO A 347 8.89 -18.60 -3.62
C PRO A 347 9.14 -18.39 -5.13
N LEU A 348 8.96 -17.16 -5.59
CA LEU A 348 9.18 -16.80 -6.99
C LEU A 348 10.68 -16.79 -7.31
N PHE A 349 11.48 -16.13 -6.46
CA PHE A 349 12.91 -15.96 -6.62
C PHE A 349 13.72 -17.00 -5.83
N ALA A 350 14.97 -17.22 -6.27
CA ALA A 350 15.94 -18.03 -5.53
C ALA A 350 16.37 -17.33 -4.24
N GLU A 351 16.57 -18.10 -3.16
CA GLU A 351 16.91 -17.60 -1.82
C GLU A 351 18.25 -16.83 -1.75
N ASP A 352 19.16 -17.10 -2.69
CA ASP A 352 20.47 -16.48 -2.80
C ASP A 352 20.58 -15.47 -3.95
N GLY A 353 19.45 -15.16 -4.61
CA GLY A 353 19.39 -14.20 -5.71
C GLY A 353 19.27 -12.74 -5.26
N PRO A 354 19.51 -11.77 -6.16
CA PRO A 354 19.40 -10.33 -5.86
C PRO A 354 17.97 -9.91 -5.48
N CYS A 355 16.96 -10.66 -5.93
CA CYS A 355 15.56 -10.44 -5.59
C CYS A 355 15.03 -11.47 -4.57
N ALA A 356 15.91 -12.10 -3.78
CA ALA A 356 15.49 -12.96 -2.66
C ALA A 356 14.64 -12.19 -1.64
N ARG A 357 14.88 -10.88 -1.52
CA ARG A 357 14.07 -9.89 -0.81
C ARG A 357 13.47 -8.98 -1.85
N ALA A 358 12.21 -9.20 -2.18
CA ALA A 358 11.55 -8.49 -3.25
C ALA A 358 10.11 -8.18 -2.89
N GLY A 359 9.59 -7.12 -3.50
CA GLY A 359 8.22 -6.68 -3.32
C GLY A 359 7.60 -6.20 -4.63
N ARG A 360 6.28 -6.07 -4.57
CA ARG A 360 5.44 -5.35 -5.54
C ARG A 360 5.64 -5.80 -7.00
N PRO A 361 5.50 -7.11 -7.30
CA PRO A 361 5.68 -7.61 -8.65
C PRO A 361 4.55 -7.15 -9.58
N ALA A 362 4.91 -6.68 -10.78
CA ALA A 362 3.98 -6.25 -11.81
C ALA A 362 4.21 -6.99 -13.12
N TRP A 363 3.17 -7.60 -13.67
CA TRP A 363 3.21 -8.43 -14.88
C TRP A 363 3.22 -7.60 -16.16
N SER A 364 4.10 -7.95 -17.09
CA SER A 364 4.02 -7.44 -18.46
C SER A 364 2.72 -7.92 -19.14
N PRO A 365 2.18 -7.20 -20.13
CA PRO A 365 0.91 -7.57 -20.77
C PRO A 365 0.95 -8.93 -21.47
N ASP A 366 2.12 -9.34 -21.97
CA ASP A 366 2.34 -10.67 -22.55
C ASP A 366 2.55 -11.79 -21.51
N GLY A 367 2.61 -11.44 -20.23
CA GLY A 367 2.83 -12.36 -19.11
C GLY A 367 4.23 -12.98 -19.09
N ALA A 368 5.18 -12.53 -19.92
CA ALA A 368 6.51 -13.12 -20.02
C ALA A 368 7.48 -12.56 -18.97
N ARG A 369 7.24 -11.34 -18.48
CA ARG A 369 8.15 -10.60 -17.61
C ARG A 369 7.44 -10.01 -16.40
N LEU A 370 8.25 -9.69 -15.40
CA LEU A 370 7.88 -9.00 -14.18
C LEU A 370 8.79 -7.79 -13.98
N ALA A 371 8.19 -6.65 -13.62
CA ALA A 371 8.89 -5.54 -12.99
C ALA A 371 8.76 -5.69 -11.47
N VAL A 372 9.86 -5.60 -10.74
CA VAL A 372 9.91 -5.96 -9.30
C VAL A 372 10.84 -5.01 -8.56
N LEU A 373 10.48 -4.63 -7.33
CA LEU A 373 11.35 -3.90 -6.43
C LEU A 373 12.21 -4.91 -5.67
N CYS A 374 13.53 -4.86 -5.84
CA CYS A 374 14.46 -5.77 -5.18
C CYS A 374 15.34 -5.02 -4.16
N ASP A 375 15.64 -5.71 -3.06
CA ASP A 375 16.53 -5.28 -1.98
C ASP A 375 17.73 -6.26 -1.91
N PRO A 376 18.72 -6.10 -2.81
CA PRO A 376 19.90 -6.96 -2.81
C PRO A 376 20.85 -6.64 -1.64
N GLY A 377 20.79 -5.42 -1.08
CA GLY A 377 21.58 -5.00 0.07
C GLY A 377 21.14 -5.62 1.39
N GLY A 378 19.85 -5.95 1.49
CA GLY A 378 19.20 -6.48 2.69
C GLY A 378 19.08 -5.45 3.80
N ASP A 379 19.08 -4.16 3.48
CA ASP A 379 18.92 -3.05 4.43
C ASP A 379 17.45 -2.63 4.59
N GLY A 380 16.54 -3.24 3.82
CA GLY A 380 15.11 -2.95 3.85
C GLY A 380 14.69 -1.82 2.91
N GLU A 381 15.63 -1.26 2.15
CA GLU A 381 15.38 -0.27 1.11
C GLU A 381 15.49 -0.95 -0.27
N SER A 382 14.65 -0.56 -1.22
CA SER A 382 14.76 -1.10 -2.58
C SER A 382 15.76 -0.27 -3.37
N ASP A 383 16.66 -0.93 -4.11
CA ASP A 383 17.59 -0.28 -5.04
C ASP A 383 16.90 0.11 -6.37
N GLY A 384 15.57 0.28 -6.38
CA GLY A 384 14.76 0.59 -7.55
C GLY A 384 14.14 -0.63 -8.25
N ILE A 385 13.87 -0.49 -9.55
CA ILE A 385 13.06 -1.46 -10.33
C ILE A 385 13.96 -2.39 -11.12
N TRP A 386 13.71 -3.69 -10.99
CA TRP A 386 14.39 -4.77 -11.69
C TRP A 386 13.42 -5.51 -12.61
N LEU A 387 13.97 -6.17 -13.63
CA LEU A 387 13.21 -7.06 -14.50
C LEU A 387 13.54 -8.51 -14.21
N ALA A 388 12.55 -9.38 -14.31
CA ALA A 388 12.70 -10.82 -14.25
C ALA A 388 11.78 -11.52 -15.25
N ASN A 389 12.08 -12.76 -15.60
CA ASN A 389 11.12 -13.63 -16.27
C ASN A 389 9.96 -13.95 -15.32
N ALA A 390 8.80 -14.27 -15.88
CA ALA A 390 7.60 -14.68 -15.14
C ALA A 390 7.81 -15.85 -14.16
N ASP A 391 8.80 -16.71 -14.40
CA ASP A 391 9.13 -17.84 -13.53
C ASP A 391 10.08 -17.48 -12.37
N GLY A 392 10.57 -16.23 -12.33
CA GLY A 392 11.52 -15.68 -11.37
C GLY A 392 12.99 -15.79 -11.81
N SER A 393 13.27 -16.35 -12.99
CA SER A 393 14.63 -16.44 -13.55
C SER A 393 15.03 -15.18 -14.31
N GLY A 394 16.29 -15.10 -14.73
CA GLY A 394 16.76 -14.04 -15.63
C GLY A 394 16.62 -12.63 -15.05
N VAL A 395 16.91 -12.48 -13.75
CA VAL A 395 16.86 -11.17 -13.09
C VAL A 395 17.94 -10.25 -13.67
N GLU A 396 17.53 -9.09 -14.17
CA GLU A 396 18.37 -8.07 -14.79
C GLU A 396 17.97 -6.68 -14.24
N GLY A 397 18.95 -5.79 -14.03
CA GLY A 397 18.70 -4.44 -13.52
C GLY A 397 19.74 -3.92 -12.52
N PRO A 398 19.40 -2.86 -11.75
CA PRO A 398 18.12 -2.14 -11.83
C PRO A 398 17.97 -1.42 -13.18
N VAL A 399 16.76 -1.43 -13.77
CA VAL A 399 16.41 -0.65 -14.97
C VAL A 399 16.01 0.79 -14.62
N VAL A 400 15.56 0.99 -13.38
CA VAL A 400 15.40 2.30 -12.73
C VAL A 400 16.23 2.26 -11.46
N ASP A 401 17.33 3.01 -11.44
CA ASP A 401 18.25 3.15 -10.30
C ASP A 401 17.85 4.40 -9.50
N ASN A 402 16.80 4.25 -8.68
CA ASN A 402 16.27 5.30 -7.81
C ASN A 402 15.68 4.66 -6.55
N ALA A 403 16.23 5.02 -5.39
CA ALA A 403 15.81 4.54 -4.08
C ALA A 403 14.45 5.11 -3.63
N ASP A 404 14.04 6.24 -4.21
CA ASP A 404 12.78 6.92 -3.89
C ASP A 404 11.59 6.30 -4.66
N VAL A 405 11.80 5.20 -5.39
CA VAL A 405 10.70 4.48 -6.05
C VAL A 405 9.73 3.93 -5.02
N THR A 406 8.47 4.31 -5.17
CA THR A 406 7.37 3.87 -4.31
C THR A 406 6.25 3.24 -5.12
N GLY A 407 5.36 2.53 -4.43
CA GLY A 407 4.23 1.85 -5.06
C GLY A 407 4.63 0.69 -5.96
N SER A 408 3.64 0.13 -6.67
CA SER A 408 3.86 -0.96 -7.63
C SER A 408 4.04 -0.39 -9.04
N PRO A 409 5.05 -0.82 -9.81
CA PRO A 409 5.13 -0.48 -11.23
C PRO A 409 3.87 -0.96 -11.96
N THR A 410 3.47 -0.28 -13.02
CA THR A 410 2.29 -0.62 -13.82
C THR A 410 2.64 -0.60 -15.29
N TRP A 411 2.55 -1.75 -15.96
CA TRP A 411 2.84 -1.85 -17.39
C TRP A 411 1.74 -1.19 -18.23
N ILE A 412 2.17 -0.32 -19.14
CA ILE A 412 1.28 0.38 -20.09
C ILE A 412 1.44 -0.15 -21.53
N SER A 413 2.52 -0.86 -21.82
CA SER A 413 2.79 -1.54 -23.09
C SER A 413 3.69 -2.77 -22.87
N ASP A 414 4.10 -3.47 -23.94
CA ASP A 414 5.03 -4.59 -23.86
C ASP A 414 6.45 -4.19 -23.42
N THR A 415 6.79 -2.91 -23.50
CA THR A 415 8.13 -2.38 -23.21
C THR A 415 8.13 -1.23 -22.23
N GLU A 416 6.97 -0.71 -21.82
CA GLU A 416 6.92 0.48 -20.97
C GLU A 416 6.05 0.27 -19.75
N PHE A 417 6.46 0.88 -18.66
CA PHE A 417 5.72 0.91 -17.41
C PHE A 417 5.82 2.28 -16.74
N VAL A 418 4.84 2.56 -15.88
CA VAL A 418 4.75 3.73 -15.03
C VAL A 418 5.06 3.32 -13.59
N TYR A 419 5.72 4.17 -12.83
CA TYR A 419 6.09 3.95 -11.43
C TYR A 419 5.96 5.26 -10.63
N GLY A 420 5.74 5.11 -9.32
CA GLY A 420 5.72 6.24 -8.39
C GLY A 420 7.13 6.57 -7.90
N VAL A 421 7.37 7.85 -7.67
CA VAL A 421 8.57 8.36 -6.98
C VAL A 421 8.10 9.28 -5.87
N ASP A 422 8.53 8.97 -4.65
CA ASP A 422 8.30 9.83 -3.48
C ASP A 422 9.05 11.16 -3.68
N ASP A 423 8.37 12.28 -3.50
CA ASP A 423 8.93 13.62 -3.75
C ASP A 423 8.57 14.55 -2.60
N ASP A 424 9.58 15.01 -1.86
CA ASP A 424 9.43 15.87 -0.68
C ASP A 424 8.60 17.16 -0.93
N ALA A 425 8.48 17.63 -2.18
CA ALA A 425 7.78 18.86 -2.53
C ALA A 425 6.34 18.63 -3.02
N THR A 426 6.04 17.45 -3.58
CA THR A 426 4.76 17.13 -4.24
C THR A 426 4.13 15.81 -3.77
N ASP A 427 4.70 15.19 -2.74
CA ASP A 427 4.32 13.94 -2.07
C ASP A 427 4.50 12.71 -2.96
N SER A 428 3.90 12.65 -4.15
CA SER A 428 4.16 11.56 -5.10
C SER A 428 4.03 12.00 -6.55
N THR A 429 5.06 11.70 -7.33
CA THR A 429 5.08 11.92 -8.79
C THR A 429 5.08 10.60 -9.54
N PHE A 430 4.45 10.58 -10.71
CA PHE A 430 4.46 9.40 -11.58
C PHE A 430 5.39 9.59 -12.75
N TRP A 431 6.17 8.55 -13.04
CA TRP A 431 7.20 8.53 -14.06
C TRP A 431 7.00 7.34 -14.97
N ARG A 432 7.31 7.51 -16.26
CA ARG A 432 7.28 6.47 -17.28
C ARG A 432 8.69 6.13 -17.72
N THR A 433 8.95 4.85 -17.95
CA THR A 433 10.21 4.39 -18.57
C THR A 433 9.96 3.20 -19.50
N ASP A 434 10.94 2.94 -20.36
CA ASP A 434 11.05 1.70 -21.14
C ASP A 434 11.87 0.64 -20.37
N ILE A 435 11.70 -0.64 -20.72
CA ILE A 435 12.43 -1.79 -20.18
C ILE A 435 13.94 -1.72 -20.41
N GLU A 436 14.39 -1.00 -21.44
CA GLU A 436 15.81 -0.74 -21.66
C GLU A 436 16.39 0.25 -20.62
N GLY A 437 15.53 0.83 -19.78
CA GLY A 437 15.86 1.75 -18.70
C GLY A 437 16.08 3.18 -19.17
N GLY A 438 16.58 4.02 -18.26
CA GLY A 438 16.87 5.43 -18.50
C GLY A 438 16.55 6.29 -17.29
N SER A 439 16.59 7.61 -17.48
CA SER A 439 16.22 8.59 -16.45
C SER A 439 14.71 8.71 -16.21
N GLY A 440 13.88 8.01 -17.01
CA GLY A 440 12.43 8.16 -17.00
C GLY A 440 11.95 9.53 -17.52
N GLU A 441 10.63 9.63 -17.74
CA GLU A 441 9.91 10.87 -18.04
C GLU A 441 8.78 11.05 -17.02
N GLN A 442 8.77 12.18 -16.31
CA GLN A 442 7.69 12.52 -15.39
C GLN A 442 6.39 12.78 -16.18
N LEU A 443 5.29 12.13 -15.78
CA LEU A 443 3.98 12.35 -16.36
C LEU A 443 3.43 13.72 -15.90
N PRO A 444 3.02 14.61 -16.83
CA PRO A 444 2.49 15.94 -16.50
C PRO A 444 1.01 15.87 -16.07
N ILE A 445 0.72 15.16 -14.97
CA ILE A 445 -0.64 15.03 -14.44
C ILE A 445 -0.99 16.29 -13.64
N ASP A 446 -1.87 17.12 -14.21
CA ASP A 446 -2.33 18.37 -13.60
C ASP A 446 -3.69 18.18 -12.91
N ILE A 447 -3.68 17.46 -11.79
CA ILE A 447 -4.84 17.28 -10.92
C ILE A 447 -4.45 17.68 -9.49
N PRO A 448 -5.18 18.60 -8.83
CA PRO A 448 -4.85 19.01 -7.48
C PRO A 448 -5.19 17.91 -6.47
N GLY A 449 -4.19 17.44 -5.72
CA GLY A 449 -4.34 16.44 -4.68
C GLY A 449 -3.12 15.52 -4.59
N HIS A 450 -3.11 14.62 -3.61
CA HIS A 450 -2.14 13.53 -3.57
C HIS A 450 -2.56 12.46 -4.56
N LEU A 451 -1.63 11.99 -5.39
CA LEU A 451 -1.91 10.98 -6.41
C LEU A 451 -1.37 9.62 -5.96
N SER A 452 -2.23 8.60 -5.93
CA SER A 452 -1.87 7.24 -5.53
C SER A 452 -2.61 6.17 -6.35
N HIS A 453 -2.36 4.90 -6.04
CA HIS A 453 -3.09 3.75 -6.58
C HIS A 453 -3.21 3.75 -8.11
N ILE A 454 -2.06 3.78 -8.78
CA ILE A 454 -2.00 3.70 -10.23
C ILE A 454 -2.33 2.28 -10.71
N ASP A 455 -3.17 2.20 -11.74
CA ASP A 455 -3.47 0.96 -12.45
C ASP A 455 -3.72 1.24 -13.94
N TRP A 456 -3.57 0.25 -14.81
CA TRP A 456 -3.71 0.38 -16.26
C TRP A 456 -4.70 -0.64 -16.82
N SER A 457 -5.66 -0.15 -17.61
CA SER A 457 -6.51 -1.02 -18.41
C SER A 457 -6.09 -0.97 -19.87
N GLN A 458 -5.62 -2.10 -20.42
CA GLN A 458 -5.38 -2.24 -21.85
C GLN A 458 -6.67 -2.09 -22.67
N ALA A 459 -7.80 -2.56 -22.13
CA ALA A 459 -9.10 -2.48 -22.79
C ALA A 459 -9.63 -1.04 -22.87
N ALA A 460 -9.49 -0.26 -21.79
CA ALA A 460 -9.88 1.14 -21.77
C ALA A 460 -8.81 2.07 -22.40
N GLY A 461 -7.56 1.64 -22.43
CA GLY A 461 -6.42 2.44 -22.89
C GLY A 461 -6.14 3.64 -21.98
N ARG A 462 -6.44 3.52 -20.68
CA ARG A 462 -6.32 4.62 -19.69
C ARG A 462 -5.70 4.16 -18.37
N LEU A 463 -4.94 5.07 -17.77
CA LEU A 463 -4.47 4.95 -16.39
C LEU A 463 -5.60 5.32 -15.44
N LEU A 464 -5.69 4.62 -14.33
CA LEU A 464 -6.52 4.90 -13.17
C LEU A 464 -5.66 5.50 -12.07
N LEU A 465 -6.19 6.49 -11.35
CA LEU A 465 -5.53 7.17 -10.25
C LEU A 465 -6.54 7.44 -9.14
N LEU A 466 -6.11 7.29 -7.89
CA LEU A 466 -6.80 7.85 -6.75
C LEU A 466 -6.22 9.24 -6.44
N VAL A 467 -7.10 10.22 -6.28
CA VAL A 467 -6.73 11.60 -5.98
C VAL A 467 -7.31 11.98 -4.63
N SER A 468 -6.44 12.06 -3.62
CA SER A 468 -6.83 12.29 -2.24
C SER A 468 -6.62 13.76 -1.81
N PRO A 469 -7.47 14.29 -0.91
CA PRO A 469 -7.20 15.58 -0.27
C PRO A 469 -6.02 15.46 0.70
N SER A 470 -4.85 15.98 0.32
CA SER A 470 -3.58 15.68 1.03
C SER A 470 -3.38 14.16 1.13
N ASP A 471 -2.78 13.67 2.21
CA ASP A 471 -2.24 12.32 2.34
C ASP A 471 -3.33 11.34 2.86
N ALA A 472 -4.60 11.67 2.61
CA ALA A 472 -5.72 10.81 2.99
C ALA A 472 -5.73 9.52 2.16
N GLU A 473 -6.09 8.41 2.79
CA GLU A 473 -6.19 7.10 2.10
C GLU A 473 -7.41 7.00 1.17
N GLU A 474 -8.37 7.92 1.32
CA GLU A 474 -9.59 8.00 0.54
C GLU A 474 -9.61 9.24 -0.35
N GLY A 475 -10.14 9.09 -1.56
CA GLY A 475 -10.16 10.16 -2.55
C GLY A 475 -11.17 9.96 -3.68
N ALA A 476 -11.04 10.83 -4.67
CA ALA A 476 -11.76 10.79 -5.93
C ALA A 476 -11.04 9.88 -6.92
N ILE A 477 -11.81 9.29 -7.83
CA ILE A 477 -11.27 8.42 -8.88
C ILE A 477 -11.13 9.24 -10.16
N TYR A 478 -9.91 9.24 -10.69
CA TYR A 478 -9.59 9.85 -11.98
C TYR A 478 -9.06 8.81 -12.95
N THR A 479 -9.22 9.11 -14.23
CA THR A 479 -8.52 8.40 -15.29
C THR A 479 -7.78 9.39 -16.18
N VAL A 480 -6.62 9.00 -16.69
CA VAL A 480 -5.77 9.82 -17.58
C VAL A 480 -5.27 8.97 -18.75
N ASN A 481 -4.80 9.62 -19.81
CA ASN A 481 -4.07 8.95 -20.89
C ASN A 481 -2.73 8.39 -20.39
N ALA A 482 -2.14 7.45 -21.14
CA ALA A 482 -0.82 6.87 -20.82
C ALA A 482 0.33 7.88 -20.76
N ASP A 483 0.15 9.07 -21.35
CA ASP A 483 1.09 10.19 -21.29
C ASP A 483 0.76 11.21 -20.17
N GLY A 484 -0.18 10.88 -19.29
CA GLY A 484 -0.63 11.74 -18.18
C GLY A 484 -1.60 12.85 -18.58
N SER A 485 -1.95 12.98 -19.87
CA SER A 485 -2.87 14.00 -20.35
C SER A 485 -4.35 13.60 -20.20
N ASP A 486 -5.25 14.56 -20.48
CA ASP A 486 -6.71 14.38 -20.51
C ASP A 486 -7.30 13.76 -19.22
N PRO A 487 -7.12 14.42 -18.06
CA PRO A 487 -7.71 13.93 -16.82
C PRO A 487 -9.24 13.97 -16.87
N VAL A 488 -9.84 12.81 -16.60
CA VAL A 488 -11.29 12.62 -16.52
C VAL A 488 -11.64 12.14 -15.12
N LEU A 489 -12.37 12.97 -14.38
CA LEU A 489 -13.02 12.56 -13.13
C LEU A 489 -14.06 11.49 -13.43
N VAL A 490 -13.96 10.34 -12.75
CA VAL A 490 -14.95 9.27 -12.79
C VAL A 490 -16.01 9.50 -11.72
N ASP A 491 -15.58 9.65 -10.47
CA ASP A 491 -16.44 9.92 -9.31
C ASP A 491 -15.62 10.59 -8.20
N GLU A 492 -16.24 11.48 -7.43
CA GLU A 492 -15.64 12.28 -6.36
C GLU A 492 -15.39 11.49 -5.05
N GLY A 493 -16.04 10.33 -4.86
CA GLY A 493 -15.81 9.47 -3.70
C GLY A 493 -16.57 9.85 -2.43
N PRO A 494 -16.07 9.43 -1.24
CA PRO A 494 -14.73 8.87 -0.97
C PRO A 494 -14.57 7.39 -1.35
N PHE A 495 -13.50 7.06 -2.07
CA PHE A 495 -13.08 5.69 -2.40
C PHE A 495 -11.65 5.43 -1.95
N ALA A 496 -11.31 4.16 -1.73
CA ALA A 496 -9.94 3.69 -1.53
C ALA A 496 -9.64 2.51 -2.47
N HIS A 497 -8.36 2.22 -2.67
CA HIS A 497 -7.85 1.05 -3.42
C HIS A 497 -8.53 0.76 -4.78
N PRO A 498 -8.70 1.75 -5.68
CA PRO A 498 -9.38 1.54 -6.94
C PRO A 498 -8.56 0.65 -7.89
N VAL A 499 -9.21 -0.30 -8.57
CA VAL A 499 -8.59 -1.20 -9.56
C VAL A 499 -9.48 -1.42 -10.77
N TRP A 500 -8.88 -1.51 -11.95
CA TRP A 500 -9.62 -1.73 -13.20
C TRP A 500 -10.20 -3.14 -13.29
N ALA A 501 -11.44 -3.25 -13.74
CA ALA A 501 -11.95 -4.51 -14.28
C ALA A 501 -11.22 -4.88 -15.59
N PRO A 502 -11.01 -6.18 -15.90
CA PRO A 502 -10.30 -6.62 -17.10
C PRO A 502 -10.88 -6.06 -18.41
N ALA A 503 -12.19 -5.87 -18.49
CA ALA A 503 -12.88 -5.35 -19.67
C ALA A 503 -12.81 -3.82 -19.80
N GLY A 504 -12.28 -3.10 -18.79
CA GLY A 504 -12.16 -1.65 -18.80
C GLY A 504 -13.49 -0.89 -18.70
N ASP A 505 -14.57 -1.56 -18.28
CA ASP A 505 -15.93 -1.03 -18.18
C ASP A 505 -16.39 -0.77 -16.74
N ALA A 506 -15.60 -1.20 -15.75
CA ALA A 506 -15.85 -0.98 -14.34
C ALA A 506 -14.56 -0.87 -13.52
N ILE A 507 -14.69 -0.38 -12.30
CA ILE A 507 -13.62 -0.19 -11.34
C ILE A 507 -14.05 -0.83 -10.01
N GLY A 508 -13.25 -1.75 -9.49
CA GLY A 508 -13.39 -2.25 -8.12
C GLY A 508 -12.82 -1.23 -7.14
N VAL A 509 -13.47 -1.02 -6.00
CA VAL A 509 -13.09 0.00 -5.01
C VAL A 509 -13.31 -0.52 -3.61
N THR A 510 -12.64 0.07 -2.63
CA THR A 510 -13.09 0.07 -1.24
C THR A 510 -13.88 1.34 -0.98
N LEU A 511 -15.02 1.24 -0.30
CA LEU A 511 -15.85 2.39 0.09
C LEU A 511 -16.49 2.14 1.45
N LYS A 512 -17.00 3.20 2.08
CA LYS A 512 -17.75 3.07 3.34
C LYS A 512 -19.24 2.85 3.07
N ASP A 513 -19.80 1.80 3.66
CA ASP A 513 -21.24 1.55 3.60
C ASP A 513 -22.03 2.54 4.48
N ALA A 514 -23.36 2.40 4.53
CA ALA A 514 -24.23 3.27 5.33
C ALA A 514 -23.95 3.21 6.84
N SER A 515 -23.22 2.20 7.32
CA SER A 515 -22.79 2.06 8.71
C SER A 515 -21.40 2.65 8.97
N GLY A 516 -20.70 3.08 7.92
CA GLY A 516 -19.33 3.59 7.98
C GLY A 516 -18.27 2.49 7.96
N THR A 517 -18.65 1.25 7.66
CA THR A 517 -17.72 0.11 7.53
C THR A 517 -17.16 0.08 6.11
N GLU A 518 -15.86 -0.13 6.00
CA GLU A 518 -15.20 -0.34 4.71
C GLU A 518 -15.63 -1.67 4.10
N VAL A 519 -16.10 -1.59 2.87
CA VAL A 519 -16.61 -2.71 2.10
C VAL A 519 -16.09 -2.63 0.68
N LEU A 520 -16.03 -3.80 0.04
CA LEU A 520 -15.72 -3.89 -1.37
C LEU A 520 -16.92 -3.35 -2.18
N GLY A 521 -16.63 -2.54 -3.18
CA GLY A 521 -17.60 -1.92 -4.06
C GLY A 521 -17.21 -2.01 -5.53
N LEU A 522 -18.17 -1.66 -6.37
CA LEU A 522 -18.07 -1.66 -7.81
C LEU A 522 -18.60 -0.34 -8.37
N VAL A 523 -17.76 0.37 -9.12
CA VAL A 523 -18.12 1.57 -9.89
C VAL A 523 -18.23 1.17 -11.36
N SER A 524 -19.43 1.23 -11.93
CA SER A 524 -19.63 1.03 -13.38
C SER A 524 -19.30 2.31 -14.13
N LEU A 525 -18.58 2.23 -15.26
CA LEU A 525 -18.33 3.44 -16.07
C LEU A 525 -19.58 3.96 -16.79
N ASP A 526 -20.61 3.13 -16.95
CA ASP A 526 -21.90 3.55 -17.53
C ASP A 526 -22.73 4.37 -16.53
N ASP A 527 -22.49 4.19 -15.23
CA ASP A 527 -23.21 4.87 -14.15
C ASP A 527 -22.30 5.07 -12.91
N PRO A 528 -21.24 5.88 -13.03
CA PRO A 528 -20.22 5.96 -12.00
C PRO A 528 -20.76 6.51 -10.68
N ALA A 529 -21.75 7.41 -10.75
CA ALA A 529 -22.39 8.06 -9.60
C ALA A 529 -23.21 7.12 -8.70
N ASN A 530 -23.36 5.85 -9.08
CA ASN A 530 -24.12 4.86 -8.33
C ASN A 530 -23.27 3.61 -8.06
N PRO A 531 -22.21 3.71 -7.22
CA PRO A 531 -21.42 2.56 -6.84
C PRO A 531 -22.26 1.50 -6.12
N VAL A 532 -21.98 0.23 -6.38
CA VAL A 532 -22.68 -0.91 -5.80
C VAL A 532 -21.78 -1.62 -4.80
N VAL A 533 -22.28 -1.85 -3.59
CA VAL A 533 -21.58 -2.67 -2.60
C VAL A 533 -21.62 -4.14 -3.01
N VAL A 534 -20.46 -4.79 -3.03
CA VAL A 534 -20.36 -6.23 -3.24
C VAL A 534 -20.92 -6.94 -2.00
N PRO A 535 -21.95 -7.79 -2.14
CA PRO A 535 -22.62 -8.39 -0.99
C PRO A 535 -21.77 -9.48 -0.33
N ASN A 536 -22.12 -9.85 0.91
CA ASN A 536 -21.53 -10.99 1.63
C ASN A 536 -19.99 -11.03 1.66
N PRO A 537 -19.30 -9.94 2.03
CA PRO A 537 -17.85 -9.95 2.08
C PRO A 537 -17.35 -11.01 3.07
N PRO A 538 -16.22 -11.67 2.78
CA PRO A 538 -15.43 -12.35 3.79
C PRO A 538 -15.20 -11.47 5.03
N PRO A 539 -15.00 -12.08 6.21
CA PRO A 539 -14.67 -11.34 7.42
C PRO A 539 -13.29 -10.65 7.29
N GLY A 540 -13.17 -9.47 7.92
CA GLY A 540 -11.94 -8.67 7.93
C GLY A 540 -12.09 -7.33 7.22
N GLU A 541 -11.05 -6.51 7.35
CA GLU A 541 -10.89 -5.24 6.64
C GLU A 541 -10.45 -5.49 5.20
N VAL A 542 -10.94 -4.69 4.25
CA VAL A 542 -10.63 -4.86 2.82
C VAL A 542 -9.27 -4.26 2.51
N GLY A 543 -8.28 -5.11 2.25
CA GLY A 543 -6.97 -4.67 1.75
C GLY A 543 -7.01 -4.29 0.26
N ILE A 544 -5.85 -3.97 -0.30
CA ILE A 544 -5.72 -3.57 -1.71
C ILE A 544 -6.07 -4.75 -2.63
N PRO A 545 -7.20 -4.70 -3.37
CA PRO A 545 -7.61 -5.77 -4.27
C PRO A 545 -6.79 -5.74 -5.57
N VAL A 546 -6.95 -6.77 -6.39
CA VAL A 546 -6.53 -6.78 -7.80
C VAL A 546 -7.62 -7.42 -8.64
N TRP A 547 -7.93 -6.83 -9.80
CA TRP A 547 -9.00 -7.32 -10.66
C TRP A 547 -8.54 -7.58 -12.09
N GLY A 548 -8.16 -6.59 -12.89
CA GLY A 548 -7.56 -6.74 -14.23
C GLY A 548 -6.05 -6.96 -14.18
N THR A 549 -5.38 -7.40 -15.25
CA THR A 549 -5.61 -7.13 -16.69
C THR A 549 -6.23 -8.27 -17.52
N ARG A 550 -6.53 -7.95 -18.78
CA ARG A 550 -6.03 -8.72 -19.94
C ARG A 550 -5.12 -7.82 -20.76
#